data_AF-G2RI63-F1
#
_entry.id   AF-G2RI63-F1
#
_cell.length_a   1.000
_cell.length_b   1.000
_cell.length_c   1.000
_cell.angle_alpha   90.00
_cell.angle_beta   90.00
_cell.angle_gamma   90.00
#
_symmetry.space_group_name_H-M   'P 1'
#
loop_
_entity.id
_entity.type
_entity.pdbx_description
1 polymer ?
#
loop_
_entity_poly.entity_id
_entity_poly.type
_entity_poly.pdbx_seq_one_letter_code
_entity_poly.pdbx_strand_id
1 'polypeptide(L)'
;MANEHHARVAKWQGDLLPNIIDRLARDLPDAVYGEWPVLPTSYDAGFYTVTYAQLANAVNGLAWWLIDRVGRPSVPTADTEVLAYMGPNDVRLTALMFAAAKTGYVVFLPSPRNSAAAHQALFETLRCRLLATPDPVPAPAVAALEVVKPRHLAVPGVEELLHKDYPPYVSDKVFEKARWDPLVIV
;
A
#
# COMPACT_ATOMS: atom_id res chain seq x y z
N MET A 1 -25.53 15.90 7.64
CA MET A 1 -24.64 17.04 7.31
C MET A 1 -23.18 16.65 7.11
N ALA A 2 -22.37 16.29 8.13
CA ALA A 2 -20.96 15.90 7.91
C ALA A 2 -20.80 14.63 7.03
N ASN A 3 -21.65 13.63 7.26
CA ASN A 3 -21.63 12.37 6.51
C ASN A 3 -22.07 12.53 5.03
N GLU A 4 -22.96 13.48 4.73
CA GLU A 4 -23.42 13.76 3.36
C GLU A 4 -22.36 14.51 2.56
N HIS A 5 -21.63 15.44 3.18
CA HIS A 5 -20.54 16.14 2.54
C HIS A 5 -19.39 15.17 2.20
N HIS A 6 -19.03 14.31 3.15
CA HIS A 6 -18.06 13.23 2.92
C HIS A 6 -18.49 12.32 1.77
N ALA A 7 -19.72 11.80 1.81
CA ALA A 7 -20.24 10.93 0.75
C ALA A 7 -20.22 11.59 -0.64
N ARG A 8 -20.49 12.90 -0.73
CA ARG A 8 -20.43 13.64 -1.99
C ARG A 8 -19.01 13.72 -2.54
N VAL A 9 -18.02 14.00 -1.70
CA VAL A 9 -16.60 14.09 -2.11
C VAL A 9 -16.05 12.70 -2.46
N ALA A 10 -16.38 11.68 -1.66
CA ALA A 10 -15.95 10.29 -1.86
C ALA A 10 -16.62 9.61 -3.06
N LYS A 11 -17.75 10.14 -3.55
CA LYS A 11 -18.50 9.57 -4.68
C LYS A 11 -17.56 9.30 -5.87
N TRP A 12 -17.63 8.08 -6.39
CA TRP A 12 -16.89 7.71 -7.60
C TRP A 12 -17.40 8.48 -8.82
N GLN A 13 -16.47 9.01 -9.61
CA GLN A 13 -16.73 9.89 -10.76
C GLN A 13 -15.95 9.44 -12.01
N GLY A 14 -15.72 8.13 -12.17
CA GLY A 14 -14.87 7.61 -13.25
C GLY A 14 -13.38 7.77 -13.00
N ASP A 15 -12.99 7.92 -11.73
CA ASP A 15 -11.60 8.06 -11.29
C ASP A 15 -11.02 6.75 -10.76
N LEU A 16 -9.69 6.65 -10.74
CA LEU A 16 -8.97 5.60 -10.02
C LEU A 16 -9.08 5.82 -8.50
N LEU A 17 -9.11 4.75 -7.71
CA LEU A 17 -9.20 4.84 -6.25
C LEU A 17 -8.14 5.76 -5.61
N PRO A 18 -6.84 5.74 -6.02
CA PRO A 18 -5.86 6.70 -5.51
C PRO A 18 -6.24 8.17 -5.78
N ASN A 19 -6.90 8.47 -6.90
CA ASN A 19 -7.33 9.83 -7.23
C ASN A 19 -8.53 10.27 -6.36
N ILE A 20 -9.37 9.33 -5.92
CA ILE A 20 -10.44 9.61 -4.94
C ILE A 20 -9.82 10.00 -3.60
N ILE A 21 -8.72 9.36 -3.19
CA ILE A 21 -7.97 9.70 -1.98
C ILE A 21 -7.36 11.09 -2.11
N ASP A 22 -6.71 11.40 -3.23
CA ASP A 22 -6.15 12.73 -3.48
C ASP A 22 -7.25 13.81 -3.46
N ARG A 23 -8.46 13.49 -3.95
CA ARG A 23 -9.63 14.37 -3.85
C ARG A 23 -10.09 14.57 -2.41
N LEU A 24 -10.21 13.50 -1.63
CA LEU A 24 -10.59 13.58 -0.21
C LEU A 24 -9.54 14.34 0.60
N ALA A 25 -8.26 14.13 0.34
CA ALA A 25 -7.17 14.86 1.00
C ALA A 25 -7.20 16.36 0.70
N ARG A 26 -7.57 16.75 -0.51
CA ARG A 26 -7.66 18.17 -0.89
C ARG A 26 -8.93 18.83 -0.37
N ASP A 27 -10.08 18.17 -0.49
CA ASP A 27 -11.38 18.79 -0.22
C ASP A 27 -11.83 18.57 1.24
N LEU A 28 -11.29 17.55 1.91
CA LEU A 28 -11.60 17.11 3.29
C LEU A 28 -10.32 16.62 4.03
N PRO A 29 -9.26 17.46 4.12
CA PRO A 29 -7.96 17.04 4.65
C PRO A 29 -8.01 16.42 6.05
N ASP A 30 -8.84 16.97 6.94
CA ASP A 30 -8.96 16.57 8.33
C ASP A 30 -10.00 15.45 8.57
N ALA A 31 -10.71 15.02 7.52
CA ALA A 31 -11.65 13.93 7.65
C ALA A 31 -10.90 12.64 8.02
N VAL A 32 -11.46 11.90 8.97
CA VAL A 32 -10.91 10.62 9.42
C VAL A 32 -10.99 9.60 8.30
N TYR A 33 -9.84 9.03 7.95
CA TYR A 33 -9.74 7.86 7.08
C TYR A 33 -9.89 6.57 7.89
N GLY A 34 -9.16 6.46 9.00
CA GLY A 34 -9.18 5.26 9.83
C GLY A 34 -8.45 5.44 11.16
N GLU A 35 -8.63 4.46 12.03
CA GLU A 35 -8.02 4.43 13.36
C GLU A 35 -7.37 3.06 13.58
N TRP A 36 -6.18 3.05 14.17
CA TRP A 36 -5.45 1.83 14.51
C TRP A 36 -4.99 1.87 15.95
N PRO A 37 -4.90 0.71 16.61
CA PRO A 37 -4.41 0.67 17.98
C PRO A 37 -2.96 1.16 18.05
N VAL A 38 -2.65 1.93 19.09
CA VAL A 38 -1.28 2.40 19.34
C VAL A 38 -0.35 1.23 19.64
N LEU A 39 -0.85 0.19 20.31
CA LEU A 39 -0.11 -1.04 20.59
C LEU A 39 -0.56 -2.19 19.68
N PRO A 40 0.36 -3.02 19.19
CA PRO A 40 0.01 -4.14 18.31
C PRO A 40 -0.73 -5.29 19.02
N THR A 41 -0.71 -5.32 20.36
CA THR A 41 -1.19 -6.45 21.17
C THR A 41 -2.27 -6.09 22.17
N SER A 42 -2.66 -4.82 22.30
CA SER A 42 -3.77 -4.41 23.17
C SER A 42 -4.39 -3.08 22.74
N TYR A 43 -5.55 -2.76 23.32
CA TYR A 43 -6.26 -1.50 23.10
C TYR A 43 -6.09 -0.50 24.24
N ASP A 44 -5.29 -0.83 25.26
CA ASP A 44 -5.19 -0.05 26.51
C ASP A 44 -4.56 1.33 26.28
N ALA A 45 -3.68 1.43 25.29
CA ALA A 45 -3.05 2.69 24.87
C ALA A 45 -3.92 3.51 23.89
N GLY A 46 -5.16 3.07 23.63
CA GLY A 46 -6.06 3.72 22.69
C GLY A 46 -5.67 3.54 21.22
N PHE A 47 -6.13 4.47 20.39
CA PHE A 47 -5.99 4.45 18.95
C PHE A 47 -5.36 5.75 18.45
N TYR A 48 -4.58 5.67 17.38
CA TYR A 48 -4.19 6.83 16.61
C TYR A 48 -5.10 6.95 15.39
N THR A 49 -5.49 8.18 15.09
CA THR A 49 -6.35 8.52 13.95
C THR A 49 -5.50 8.96 12.78
N VAL A 50 -5.82 8.49 11.58
CA VAL A 50 -5.23 8.93 10.33
C VAL A 50 -6.27 9.69 9.52
N THR A 51 -5.92 10.88 9.04
CA THR A 51 -6.76 11.69 8.16
C THR A 51 -6.53 11.38 6.68
N TYR A 52 -7.41 11.85 5.79
CA TYR A 52 -7.19 11.71 4.35
C TYR A 52 -5.94 12.45 3.86
N ALA A 53 -5.60 13.61 4.44
CA ALA A 53 -4.34 14.30 4.12
C ALA A 53 -3.12 13.42 4.44
N GLN A 54 -3.12 12.79 5.62
CA GLN A 54 -2.03 11.89 6.02
C GLN A 54 -1.97 10.62 5.17
N LEU A 55 -3.12 10.03 4.83
CA LEU A 55 -3.15 8.88 3.92
C LEU A 55 -2.57 9.24 2.54
N ALA A 56 -2.99 10.36 1.95
CA ALA A 56 -2.47 10.79 0.66
C ALA A 56 -0.96 11.07 0.71
N ASN A 57 -0.48 11.68 1.79
CA ASN A 57 0.95 11.87 2.02
C ASN A 57 1.71 10.54 2.10
N ALA A 58 1.21 9.57 2.87
CA ALA A 58 1.81 8.25 2.97
C ALA A 58 1.83 7.50 1.62
N VAL A 59 0.75 7.61 0.83
CA VAL A 59 0.68 7.07 -0.54
C VAL A 59 1.75 7.69 -1.43
N ASN A 60 1.93 9.00 -1.38
CA ASN A 60 2.98 9.69 -2.15
C ASN A 60 4.38 9.27 -1.70
N GLY A 61 4.62 9.19 -0.40
CA GLY A 61 5.90 8.73 0.15
C GLY A 61 6.25 7.30 -0.27
N LEU A 62 5.28 6.39 -0.22
CA LEU A 62 5.47 5.01 -0.69
C LEU A 62 5.60 4.91 -2.21
N ALA A 63 4.94 5.78 -2.97
CA ALA A 63 5.11 5.81 -4.43
C ALA A 63 6.53 6.21 -4.81
N TRP A 64 7.08 7.27 -4.20
CA TRP A 64 8.47 7.65 -4.41
C TRP A 64 9.44 6.59 -3.89
N TRP A 65 9.20 6.03 -2.70
CA TRP A 65 10.01 4.94 -2.17
C TRP A 65 10.05 3.72 -3.11
N LEU A 66 8.92 3.34 -3.72
CA LEU A 66 8.88 2.26 -4.72
C LEU A 66 9.74 2.60 -5.93
N ILE A 67 9.56 3.79 -6.51
CA ILE A 67 10.31 4.23 -7.69
C ILE A 67 11.81 4.33 -7.41
N ASP A 68 12.21 4.85 -6.25
CA ASP A 68 13.61 5.03 -5.89
C ASP A 68 14.31 3.71 -5.55
N ARG A 69 13.59 2.76 -4.92
CA ARG A 69 14.15 1.47 -4.53
C ARG A 69 14.14 0.45 -5.66
N VAL A 70 13.09 0.43 -6.47
CA VAL A 70 12.86 -0.63 -7.46
C VAL A 70 13.00 -0.11 -8.89
N GLY A 71 12.46 1.07 -9.18
CA GLY A 71 12.40 1.66 -10.51
C GLY A 71 10.95 1.77 -11.00
N ARG A 72 10.77 2.23 -12.24
CA ARG A 72 9.46 2.16 -12.92
C ARG A 72 9.33 0.80 -13.61
N PRO A 73 8.18 0.13 -13.55
CA PRO A 73 7.95 -1.11 -14.27
C PRO A 73 8.21 -0.94 -15.76
N SER A 74 8.87 -1.92 -16.37
CA SER A 74 9.43 -1.81 -17.72
C SER A 74 8.39 -1.92 -18.84
N VAL A 75 7.20 -2.49 -18.56
CA VAL A 75 6.14 -2.73 -19.57
C VAL A 75 4.75 -2.46 -18.97
N PRO A 76 3.91 -1.61 -19.59
CA PRO A 76 2.62 -1.22 -19.00
C PRO A 76 1.50 -2.28 -18.99
N THR A 77 1.64 -3.43 -19.68
CA THR A 77 0.45 -4.26 -20.00
C THR A 77 0.63 -5.79 -20.07
N ALA A 78 1.78 -6.39 -19.71
CA ALA A 78 1.92 -7.85 -19.81
C ALA A 78 2.44 -8.56 -18.55
N ASP A 79 3.26 -7.89 -17.73
CA ASP A 79 3.81 -8.44 -16.49
C ASP A 79 3.84 -7.33 -15.41
N THR A 80 2.68 -6.97 -14.86
CA THR A 80 2.62 -6.05 -13.71
C THR A 80 3.55 -6.56 -12.63
N GLU A 81 4.54 -5.77 -12.24
CA GLU A 81 5.51 -6.19 -11.25
C GLU A 81 4.82 -6.39 -9.89
N VAL A 82 4.91 -7.62 -9.38
CA VAL A 82 4.28 -8.02 -8.13
C VAL A 82 5.22 -7.72 -6.97
N LEU A 83 4.74 -6.95 -6.00
CA LEU A 83 5.40 -6.73 -4.72
C LEU A 83 4.64 -7.47 -3.62
N ALA A 84 5.27 -8.47 -3.00
CA ALA A 84 4.70 -9.05 -1.79
C ALA A 84 4.85 -8.09 -0.60
N TYR A 85 3.83 -7.98 0.25
CA TYR A 85 3.93 -7.29 1.54
C TYR A 85 3.59 -8.26 2.67
N MET A 86 4.49 -8.37 3.65
CA MET A 86 4.27 -9.14 4.88
C MET A 86 4.55 -8.26 6.09
N GLY A 87 3.48 -7.67 6.62
CA GLY A 87 3.52 -6.77 7.75
C GLY A 87 2.17 -6.67 8.46
N PRO A 88 2.06 -5.84 9.50
CA PRO A 88 0.79 -5.59 10.17
C PRO A 88 -0.23 -4.95 9.22
N ASN A 89 -1.50 -5.16 9.54
CA ASN A 89 -2.64 -4.52 8.88
C ASN A 89 -2.85 -3.11 9.45
N ASP A 90 -1.86 -2.24 9.25
CA ASP A 90 -1.94 -0.82 9.57
C ASP A 90 -2.01 0.06 8.31
N VAL A 91 -1.98 1.38 8.47
CA VAL A 91 -2.07 2.35 7.37
C VAL A 91 -1.06 2.09 6.24
N ARG A 92 0.09 1.46 6.52
CA ARG A 92 1.09 1.12 5.50
C ARG A 92 0.54 0.18 4.46
N LEU A 93 -0.29 -0.80 4.85
CA LEU A 93 -0.87 -1.75 3.92
C LEU A 93 -1.69 -1.02 2.85
N THR A 94 -2.64 -0.19 3.28
CA THR A 94 -3.49 0.55 2.37
C THR A 94 -2.70 1.58 1.56
N ALA A 95 -1.79 2.31 2.20
CA ALA A 95 -0.96 3.30 1.52
C ALA A 95 -0.07 2.64 0.44
N LEU A 96 0.49 1.46 0.73
CA LEU A 96 1.31 0.70 -0.22
C LEU A 96 0.49 0.18 -1.40
N MET A 97 -0.74 -0.30 -1.16
CA MET A 97 -1.65 -0.73 -2.23
C MET A 97 -1.91 0.41 -3.23
N PHE A 98 -2.22 1.61 -2.74
CA PHE A 98 -2.48 2.75 -3.63
C PHE A 98 -1.22 3.32 -4.25
N ALA A 99 -0.09 3.31 -3.54
CA ALA A 99 1.21 3.66 -4.09
C ALA A 99 1.60 2.72 -5.25
N ALA A 100 1.42 1.42 -5.08
CA ALA A 100 1.65 0.42 -6.12
C ALA A 100 0.76 0.68 -7.35
N ALA A 101 -0.54 0.92 -7.14
CA ALA A 101 -1.46 1.27 -8.22
C ALA A 101 -1.03 2.53 -8.99
N LYS A 102 -0.54 3.57 -8.29
CA LYS A 102 -0.02 4.81 -8.92
C LYS A 102 1.25 4.58 -9.73
N THR A 103 2.08 3.63 -9.31
CA THR A 103 3.44 3.37 -9.86
C THR A 103 3.50 2.21 -10.85
N GLY A 104 2.38 1.52 -11.08
CA GLY A 104 2.30 0.40 -12.02
C GLY A 104 2.69 -0.96 -11.43
N TYR A 105 2.79 -1.07 -10.10
CA TYR A 105 2.96 -2.33 -9.38
C TYR A 105 1.61 -2.86 -8.90
N VAL A 106 1.59 -4.13 -8.48
CA VAL A 106 0.48 -4.71 -7.72
C VAL A 106 0.99 -5.32 -6.42
N VAL A 107 0.27 -5.09 -5.32
CA VAL A 107 0.62 -5.69 -4.03
C VAL A 107 0.04 -7.10 -3.94
N PHE A 108 0.88 -8.06 -3.57
CA PHE A 108 0.49 -9.41 -3.16
C PHE A 108 0.54 -9.54 -1.64
N LEU A 109 -0.53 -10.06 -1.04
CA LEU A 109 -0.67 -10.21 0.41
C LEU A 109 -0.67 -11.70 0.81
N PRO A 110 0.51 -12.37 0.80
CA PRO A 110 0.59 -13.75 1.22
C PRO A 110 0.18 -13.89 2.69
N SER A 111 -0.67 -14.89 2.97
CA SER A 111 -1.02 -15.23 4.34
C SER A 111 0.24 -15.57 5.16
N PRO A 112 0.44 -14.97 6.34
CA PRO A 112 1.56 -15.27 7.23
C PRO A 112 1.54 -16.71 7.78
N ARG A 113 0.45 -17.45 7.53
CA ARG A 113 0.25 -18.85 7.96
C ARG A 113 0.61 -19.86 6.87
N ASN A 114 1.05 -19.40 5.70
CA ASN A 114 1.43 -20.29 4.61
C ASN A 114 2.65 -21.13 5.00
N SER A 115 2.68 -22.37 4.52
CA SER A 115 3.88 -23.21 4.64
C SER A 115 5.00 -22.67 3.75
N ALA A 116 6.24 -23.09 4.02
CA ALA A 116 7.39 -22.83 3.17
C ALA A 116 7.12 -23.18 1.68
N ALA A 117 6.59 -24.38 1.42
CA ALA A 117 6.24 -24.83 0.07
C ALA A 117 5.14 -23.97 -0.57
N ALA A 118 4.16 -23.52 0.21
CA ALA A 118 3.11 -22.63 -0.29
C ALA A 118 3.67 -21.24 -0.63
N HIS A 119 4.55 -20.66 0.19
CA HIS A 119 5.24 -19.42 -0.15
C HIS A 119 6.05 -19.56 -1.45
N GLN A 120 6.81 -20.63 -1.60
CA GLN A 120 7.58 -20.88 -2.82
C GLN A 120 6.67 -20.97 -4.05
N ALA A 121 5.64 -21.81 -4.00
CA ALA A 121 4.72 -22.00 -5.12
C ALA A 121 4.00 -20.69 -5.51
N LEU A 122 3.56 -19.89 -4.53
CA LEU A 122 2.85 -18.63 -4.79
C LEU A 122 3.77 -17.56 -5.39
N PHE A 123 4.98 -17.38 -4.84
CA PHE A 123 5.93 -16.41 -5.39
C PHE A 123 6.41 -16.81 -6.79
N GLU A 124 6.61 -18.11 -7.05
CA GLU A 124 6.94 -18.62 -8.39
C GLU A 124 5.79 -18.38 -9.39
N THR A 125 4.55 -18.71 -9.00
CA THR A 125 3.36 -18.55 -9.85
C THR A 125 3.14 -17.09 -10.23
N LEU A 126 3.30 -16.17 -9.25
CA LEU A 126 3.14 -14.73 -9.46
C LEU A 126 4.38 -14.07 -10.04
N ARG A 127 5.47 -14.83 -10.27
CA ARG A 127 6.79 -14.30 -10.62
C ARG A 127 7.24 -13.18 -9.68
N CYS A 128 6.80 -13.22 -8.42
CA CYS A 128 7.08 -12.20 -7.42
C CYS A 128 8.53 -12.30 -6.98
N ARG A 129 9.30 -11.23 -7.20
CA ARG A 129 10.74 -11.15 -6.84
C ARG A 129 11.03 -10.17 -5.71
N LEU A 130 10.02 -9.46 -5.23
CA LEU A 130 10.14 -8.40 -4.23
C LEU A 130 9.33 -8.78 -2.99
N LEU A 131 9.90 -8.57 -1.80
CA LEU A 131 9.18 -8.69 -0.55
C LEU A 131 9.43 -7.46 0.32
N ALA A 132 8.37 -6.72 0.58
CA ALA A 132 8.31 -5.60 1.50
C ALA A 132 7.90 -6.07 2.90
N THR A 133 8.64 -5.67 3.92
CA THR A 133 8.27 -5.89 5.33
C THR A 133 8.51 -4.61 6.12
N PRO A 134 7.87 -4.44 7.30
CA PRO A 134 8.35 -3.47 8.27
C PRO A 134 9.74 -3.86 8.79
N ASP A 135 10.37 -2.93 9.51
CA ASP A 135 11.55 -3.14 10.33
C ASP A 135 11.17 -2.95 11.80
N PRO A 136 11.39 -3.94 12.70
CA PRO A 136 11.97 -5.27 12.45
C PRO A 136 11.08 -6.17 11.59
N VAL A 137 11.72 -7.14 10.92
CA VAL A 137 11.05 -8.16 10.10
C VAL A 137 10.11 -9.00 10.99
N PRO A 138 8.81 -9.12 10.66
CA PRO A 138 7.88 -9.96 11.41
C PRO A 138 8.26 -11.44 11.30
N ALA A 139 8.13 -12.19 12.40
CA ALA A 139 8.46 -13.63 12.42
C ALA A 139 7.82 -14.43 11.26
N PRO A 140 6.54 -14.21 10.87
CA PRO A 140 5.96 -14.92 9.74
C PRO A 140 6.62 -14.63 8.38
N ALA A 141 7.24 -13.46 8.21
CA ALA A 141 7.92 -13.09 6.97
C ALA A 141 9.30 -13.77 6.83
N VAL A 142 9.92 -14.19 7.94
CA VAL A 142 11.24 -14.85 7.95
C VAL A 142 11.22 -16.13 7.12
N ALA A 143 10.19 -16.97 7.29
CA ALA A 143 10.06 -18.22 6.53
C ALA A 143 9.98 -17.97 5.01
N ALA A 144 9.24 -16.94 4.59
CA ALA A 144 9.17 -16.56 3.18
C ALA A 144 10.52 -16.04 2.66
N LEU A 145 11.22 -15.20 3.43
CA LEU A 145 12.55 -14.69 3.07
C LEU A 145 13.58 -15.82 2.90
N GLU A 146 13.60 -16.79 3.80
CA GLU A 146 14.56 -17.90 3.77
C GLU A 146 14.33 -18.86 2.60
N VAL A 147 13.07 -19.19 2.33
CA VAL A 147 12.69 -20.20 1.33
C VAL A 147 12.67 -19.61 -0.08
N VAL A 148 12.10 -18.42 -0.24
CA VAL A 148 11.93 -17.78 -1.56
C VAL A 148 13.15 -16.95 -1.95
N LYS A 149 13.88 -16.39 -0.97
CA LYS A 149 15.01 -15.46 -1.17
C LYS A 149 14.70 -14.30 -2.13
N PRO A 150 13.56 -13.59 -1.96
CA PRO A 150 13.24 -12.43 -2.79
C PRO A 150 14.18 -11.28 -2.46
N ARG A 151 14.21 -10.26 -3.31
CA ARG A 151 14.80 -8.97 -2.94
C ARG A 151 13.95 -8.35 -1.82
N HIS A 152 14.56 -8.22 -0.66
CA HIS A 152 13.92 -7.68 0.53
C HIS A 152 13.98 -6.15 0.56
N LEU A 153 12.86 -5.52 0.91
CA LEU A 153 12.70 -4.08 1.05
C LEU A 153 12.09 -3.75 2.42
N ALA A 154 12.75 -2.87 3.19
CA ALA A 154 12.18 -2.34 4.42
C ALA A 154 11.26 -1.15 4.08
N VAL A 155 9.96 -1.29 4.40
CA VAL A 155 8.96 -0.24 4.23
C VAL A 155 9.16 0.82 5.32
N PRO A 156 9.06 2.12 5.00
CA PRO A 156 9.10 3.19 5.99
C PRO A 156 8.10 2.98 7.14
N GLY A 157 8.46 3.46 8.33
CA GLY A 157 7.61 3.39 9.52
C GLY A 157 6.35 4.24 9.39
N VAL A 158 5.32 3.93 10.18
CA VAL A 158 4.07 4.70 10.21
C VAL A 158 4.35 6.17 10.53
N GLU A 159 5.11 6.44 11.58
CA GLU A 159 5.44 7.81 11.99
C GLU A 159 6.11 8.63 10.87
N GLU A 160 7.08 8.03 10.17
CA GLU A 160 7.73 8.69 9.04
C GLU A 160 6.72 9.03 7.94
N LEU A 161 5.89 8.06 7.56
CA LEU A 161 4.92 8.21 6.47
C LEU A 161 3.83 9.24 6.77
N LEU A 162 3.44 9.38 8.04
CA LEU A 162 2.39 10.32 8.44
C LEU A 162 2.90 11.73 8.68
N HIS A 163 4.17 11.91 9.05
CA HIS A 163 4.70 13.21 9.52
C HIS A 163 5.78 13.83 8.63
N LYS A 164 6.44 13.07 7.75
CA LYS A 164 7.35 13.63 6.76
C LYS A 164 6.57 14.12 5.55
N ASP A 165 6.87 15.31 5.05
CA ASP A 165 6.28 15.82 3.82
C ASP A 165 6.87 15.11 2.60
N TYR A 166 6.01 14.52 1.78
CA TYR A 166 6.40 13.92 0.49
C TYR A 166 5.81 14.72 -0.68
N PRO A 167 6.57 14.91 -1.76
CA PRO A 167 6.05 15.56 -2.95
C PRO A 167 4.90 14.73 -3.55
N PRO A 168 3.83 15.34 -4.08
CA PRO A 168 2.75 14.60 -4.72
C PRO A 168 3.25 13.68 -5.84
N TYR A 169 2.82 12.42 -5.83
CA TYR A 169 3.05 11.51 -6.94
C TYR A 169 1.81 11.47 -7.83
N VAL A 170 1.97 11.96 -9.06
CA VAL A 170 0.89 12.00 -10.07
C VAL A 170 1.09 10.85 -11.04
N SER A 171 0.12 9.93 -11.05
CA SER A 171 0.05 8.88 -12.08
C SER A 171 -0.56 9.45 -13.35
N ASP A 172 -0.03 9.07 -14.52
CA ASP A 172 -0.58 9.39 -15.83
C ASP A 172 -1.70 8.42 -16.26
N LYS A 173 -1.98 7.39 -15.44
CA LYS A 173 -3.03 6.42 -15.70
C LYS A 173 -4.42 7.06 -15.52
N VAL A 174 -5.26 6.83 -16.52
CA VAL A 174 -6.69 7.17 -16.48
C VAL A 174 -7.53 5.91 -16.28
N PHE A 175 -8.71 6.05 -15.69
CA PHE A 175 -9.58 4.92 -15.35
C PHE A 175 -9.79 3.95 -16.50
N GLU A 176 -10.12 4.43 -17.71
CA GLU A 176 -10.36 3.56 -18.87
C GLU A 176 -9.19 2.65 -19.23
N LYS A 177 -7.95 3.09 -18.99
CA LYS A 177 -6.75 2.30 -19.27
C LYS A 177 -6.40 1.32 -18.15
N ALA A 178 -6.79 1.63 -16.91
CA ALA A 178 -6.37 0.90 -15.71
C ALA A 178 -7.51 0.18 -14.99
N ARG A 179 -8.75 0.22 -15.49
CA ARG A 179 -9.92 -0.43 -14.87
C ARG A 179 -9.80 -1.96 -14.74
N TRP A 180 -8.91 -2.56 -15.52
CA TRP A 180 -8.61 -3.99 -15.50
C TRP A 180 -7.28 -4.32 -14.82
N ASP A 181 -6.54 -3.30 -14.38
CA ASP A 181 -5.32 -3.51 -13.61
C ASP A 181 -5.70 -4.10 -12.25
N PRO A 182 -5.01 -5.15 -11.78
CA PRO A 182 -5.27 -5.68 -10.45
C PRO A 182 -4.86 -4.65 -9.40
N LEU A 183 -5.74 -4.37 -8.45
CA LEU A 183 -5.42 -3.50 -7.31
C LEU A 183 -4.56 -4.23 -6.27
N VAL A 184 -4.88 -5.50 -6.00
CA VAL A 184 -4.25 -6.34 -4.99
C VAL A 184 -4.45 -7.82 -5.35
N ILE A 185 -3.50 -8.65 -4.95
CA ILE A 185 -3.54 -10.12 -5.04
C ILE A 185 -3.57 -10.65 -3.60
N VAL A 186 -4.52 -11.55 -3.29
CA VAL A 186 -4.72 -12.15 -1.96
C VAL A 186 -4.66 -13.67 -2.00
#